data_AF-E7RQ38-F1
#
_entry.id   AF-E7RQ38-F1
#
_cell.length_a   1.000
_cell.length_b   1.000
_cell.length_c   1.000
_cell.angle_alpha   90.00
_cell.angle_beta   90.00
_cell.angle_gamma   90.00
#
_symmetry.space_group_name_H-M   'P 1'
#
loop_
_entity.id
_entity.type
_entity.pdbx_description
1 polymer ?
#
loop_
_entity_poly.entity_id
_entity_poly.type
_entity_poly.pdbx_seq_one_letter_code
_entity_poly.pdbx_strand_id
1 'polypeptide(L)'
;MKTKILLAALGCLLLTGCWTSGDDYRATSSGRIVLRYTEQTLTCFTDLLRFARQFGEYIRQDTPEKRDSVKELYFKYAKLEEGTDPMHNQKIYNLVSMNRDSRPYYTVTFKDFESSTWTVQASSGINGDTIFYNLKIKDADSDTWTISESNCAPKASYYFSNDERNANNDDRDEPYRYAFSCTNETWTVNWAAKNNKSLDFTIAGKGTMESYKTPKLKIQYNITEPIRVLTAGDFGSWVEDYRYYRQDNRFTHWQEGTFTLRVTDNIDHVTDDYNFRIRPENVVDISFKGYQDTYRR
;
A
#
# COMPACT_ATOMS: atom_id res chain seq x y z
N MET A 1 -43.82 -4.60 5.62
CA MET A 1 -43.09 -3.93 4.52
C MET A 1 -41.65 -4.46 4.46
N LYS A 2 -41.41 -5.57 3.76
CA LYS A 2 -40.08 -6.23 3.70
C LYS A 2 -39.64 -6.65 2.28
N THR A 3 -40.41 -6.30 1.26
CA THR A 3 -40.17 -6.72 -0.13
C THR A 3 -39.52 -5.65 -1.02
N LYS A 4 -39.32 -4.42 -0.53
CA LYS A 4 -38.67 -3.33 -1.29
C LYS A 4 -37.15 -3.27 -1.12
N ILE A 5 -36.60 -3.84 -0.06
CA ILE A 5 -35.14 -3.92 0.19
C ILE A 5 -34.47 -4.95 -0.74
N LEU A 6 -35.21 -5.99 -1.15
CA LEU A 6 -34.70 -7.02 -2.05
C LEU A 6 -34.50 -6.51 -3.49
N LEU A 7 -35.28 -5.51 -3.92
CA LEU A 7 -35.15 -4.89 -5.25
C LEU A 7 -34.01 -3.86 -5.31
N ALA A 8 -33.70 -3.17 -4.20
CA ALA A 8 -32.52 -2.30 -4.12
C ALA A 8 -31.21 -3.11 -4.12
N ALA A 9 -31.19 -4.26 -3.44
CA ALA A 9 -30.07 -5.20 -3.50
C ALA A 9 -29.88 -5.84 -4.89
N LEU A 10 -30.97 -6.07 -5.63
CA LEU A 10 -30.90 -6.54 -7.03
C LEU A 10 -30.39 -5.47 -8.00
N GLY A 11 -30.68 -4.18 -7.75
CA GLY A 11 -30.16 -3.07 -8.55
C GLY A 11 -28.64 -2.91 -8.44
N CYS A 12 -28.06 -3.18 -7.26
CA CYS A 12 -26.61 -3.17 -7.06
C CYS A 12 -25.90 -4.40 -7.66
N LEU A 13 -26.62 -5.48 -7.97
CA LEU A 13 -26.06 -6.68 -8.61
C LEU A 13 -25.99 -6.56 -10.15
N LEU A 14 -26.68 -5.59 -10.76
CA LEU A 14 -26.73 -5.41 -12.22
C LEU A 14 -25.76 -4.35 -12.77
N LEU A 15 -24.96 -3.71 -11.92
CA LEU A 15 -23.85 -2.84 -12.34
C LEU A 15 -22.53 -3.61 -12.29
N THR A 16 -22.49 -4.68 -13.09
CA THR A 16 -21.28 -5.37 -13.52
C THR A 16 -20.42 -4.41 -14.35
N GLY A 17 -19.63 -3.60 -13.66
CA GLY A 17 -18.51 -2.82 -14.20
C GLY A 17 -17.28 -2.86 -13.31
N CYS A 18 -17.25 -3.77 -12.32
CA CYS A 18 -16.05 -4.03 -11.55
C CYS A 18 -15.09 -4.83 -12.42
N TRP A 19 -13.96 -4.22 -12.78
CA TRP A 19 -12.88 -4.89 -13.48
C TRP A 19 -12.49 -6.17 -12.74
N THR A 20 -12.90 -7.29 -13.32
CA THR A 20 -12.62 -8.65 -12.93
C THR A 20 -11.22 -8.99 -13.43
N SER A 21 -10.28 -9.21 -12.50
CA SER A 21 -9.23 -10.19 -12.77
C SER A 21 -9.93 -11.54 -12.89
N GLY A 22 -9.76 -12.24 -14.00
CA GLY A 22 -10.64 -13.31 -14.51
C GLY A 22 -10.91 -14.55 -13.64
N ASP A 23 -10.52 -14.58 -12.36
CA ASP A 23 -10.55 -15.79 -11.54
C ASP A 23 -11.53 -15.77 -10.34
N ASP A 24 -12.40 -14.78 -10.16
CA ASP A 24 -13.32 -14.81 -9.00
C ASP A 24 -14.76 -14.39 -9.34
N TYR A 25 -15.48 -15.31 -9.99
CA TYR A 25 -16.91 -15.21 -10.32
C TYR A 25 -17.86 -15.53 -9.14
N ARG A 26 -17.34 -15.64 -7.92
CA ARG A 26 -18.16 -15.93 -6.73
C ARG A 26 -18.39 -14.64 -5.96
N ALA A 27 -19.66 -14.24 -5.81
CA ALA A 27 -20.09 -13.07 -5.04
C ALA A 27 -19.24 -12.88 -3.77
N THR A 28 -18.38 -11.86 -3.76
CA THR A 28 -17.50 -11.57 -2.62
C THR A 28 -18.29 -10.72 -1.62
N SER A 29 -18.43 -11.20 -0.39
CA SER A 29 -19.14 -10.48 0.68
C SER A 29 -18.56 -9.07 0.90
N SER A 30 -19.38 -8.10 1.32
CA SER A 30 -18.94 -6.70 1.51
C SER A 30 -17.67 -6.57 2.36
N GLY A 31 -17.50 -7.43 3.37
CA GLY A 31 -16.30 -7.49 4.19
C GLY A 31 -15.02 -7.84 3.39
N ARG A 32 -15.09 -8.72 2.39
CA ARG A 32 -13.95 -9.05 1.52
C ARG A 32 -13.54 -7.87 0.63
N ILE A 33 -14.52 -7.11 0.15
CA ILE A 33 -14.27 -5.91 -0.67
C ILE A 33 -13.57 -4.83 0.16
N VAL A 34 -14.09 -4.53 1.35
CA VAL A 34 -13.50 -3.53 2.27
C VAL A 34 -12.09 -3.93 2.69
N LEU A 35 -11.87 -5.22 2.98
CA LEU A 35 -10.55 -5.76 3.24
C LEU A 35 -9.58 -5.51 2.09
N ARG A 36 -9.99 -5.81 0.85
CA ARG A 36 -9.17 -5.58 -0.34
C ARG A 36 -8.76 -4.11 -0.49
N TYR A 37 -9.69 -3.16 -0.28
CA TYR A 37 -9.35 -1.73 -0.30
C TYR A 37 -8.33 -1.35 0.77
N THR A 38 -8.49 -1.91 1.96
CA THR A 38 -7.57 -1.69 3.09
C THR A 38 -6.17 -2.22 2.76
N GLU A 39 -6.08 -3.44 2.24
CA GLU A 39 -4.80 -4.06 1.88
C GLU A 39 -4.10 -3.31 0.75
N GLN A 40 -4.83 -2.97 -0.31
CA GLN A 40 -4.28 -2.23 -1.45
C GLN A 40 -3.66 -0.89 -1.01
N THR A 41 -4.34 -0.18 -0.12
CA THR A 41 -3.89 1.12 0.38
C THR A 41 -2.70 0.96 1.33
N LEU A 42 -2.78 0.04 2.30
CA LEU A 42 -1.78 -0.07 3.35
C LEU A 42 -0.51 -0.85 2.94
N THR A 43 -0.57 -1.71 1.92
CA THR A 43 0.62 -2.44 1.41
C THR A 43 1.69 -1.47 0.87
N CYS A 44 1.29 -0.35 0.26
CA CYS A 44 2.27 0.63 -0.22
C CYS A 44 3.08 1.21 0.96
N PHE A 45 2.45 1.45 2.11
CA PHE A 45 3.19 1.91 3.29
C PHE A 45 4.13 0.84 3.83
N THR A 46 3.75 -0.45 3.79
CA THR A 46 4.64 -1.54 4.24
C THR A 46 5.87 -1.69 3.34
N ASP A 47 5.71 -1.51 2.03
CA ASP A 47 6.82 -1.47 1.09
C ASP A 47 7.74 -0.27 1.33
N LEU A 48 7.20 0.92 1.65
CA LEU A 48 7.99 2.11 1.99
C LEU A 48 8.78 1.95 3.28
N LEU A 49 8.21 1.32 4.31
CA LEU A 49 8.93 0.99 5.55
C LEU A 49 10.10 0.04 5.27
N ARG A 50 9.88 -0.98 4.44
CA ARG A 50 10.96 -1.89 4.01
C ARG A 50 12.06 -1.13 3.27
N PHE A 51 11.71 -0.31 2.28
CA PHE A 51 12.70 0.47 1.52
C PHE A 51 13.49 1.41 2.43
N ALA A 52 12.83 2.04 3.41
CA ALA A 52 13.50 2.87 4.41
C ALA A 52 14.50 2.05 5.22
N ARG A 53 14.14 0.85 5.72
CA ARG A 53 15.06 0.02 6.51
C ARG A 53 16.30 -0.39 5.68
N GLN A 54 16.09 -0.81 4.43
CA GLN A 54 17.17 -1.17 3.52
C GLN A 54 18.07 0.03 3.18
N PHE A 55 17.47 1.19 2.94
CA PHE A 55 18.20 2.43 2.70
C PHE A 55 19.03 2.83 3.92
N GLY A 56 18.50 2.62 5.12
CA GLY A 56 19.23 2.80 6.36
C GLY A 56 20.48 1.95 6.45
N GLU A 57 20.35 0.65 6.19
CA GLU A 57 21.50 -0.25 6.13
C GLU A 57 22.53 0.19 5.09
N TYR A 58 22.10 0.78 3.96
CA TYR A 58 23.00 1.29 2.93
C TYR A 58 23.73 2.58 3.34
N ILE A 59 22.98 3.59 3.80
CA ILE A 59 23.53 4.93 4.04
C ILE A 59 24.42 4.99 5.29
N ARG A 60 24.20 4.06 6.24
CA ARG A 60 25.00 3.92 7.46
C ARG A 60 26.29 3.12 7.28
N GLN A 61 26.57 2.61 6.07
CA GLN A 61 27.88 1.99 5.80
C GLN A 61 29.00 3.03 5.79
N ASP A 62 30.06 2.74 6.54
CA ASP A 62 31.24 3.57 6.75
C ASP A 62 32.26 3.55 5.60
N THR A 63 32.14 2.57 4.70
CA THR A 63 33.11 2.28 3.64
C THR A 63 32.40 2.03 2.30
N PRO A 64 33.00 2.42 1.16
CA PRO A 64 32.45 2.16 -0.16
C PRO A 64 32.17 0.68 -0.43
N GLU A 65 33.06 -0.23 -0.02
CA GLU A 65 32.96 -1.66 -0.29
C GLU A 65 31.77 -2.30 0.44
N LYS A 66 31.54 -1.90 1.70
CA LYS A 66 30.35 -2.33 2.46
C LYS A 66 29.08 -1.74 1.85
N ARG A 67 29.12 -0.49 1.41
CA ARG A 67 27.99 0.18 0.75
C ARG A 67 27.61 -0.54 -0.56
N ASP A 68 28.60 -0.91 -1.38
CA ASP A 68 28.41 -1.68 -2.60
C ASP A 68 27.86 -3.07 -2.32
N SER A 69 28.30 -3.72 -1.24
CA SER A 69 27.76 -5.01 -0.80
C SER A 69 26.27 -4.91 -0.44
N VAL A 70 25.86 -3.87 0.30
CA VAL A 70 24.45 -3.63 0.62
C VAL A 70 23.64 -3.25 -0.63
N LYS A 71 24.24 -2.47 -1.54
CA LYS A 71 23.63 -2.11 -2.81
C LYS A 71 23.35 -3.34 -3.68
N GLU A 72 24.31 -4.25 -3.79
CA GLU A 72 24.14 -5.51 -4.50
C GLU A 72 23.12 -6.43 -3.81
N LEU A 73 23.01 -6.36 -2.47
CA LEU A 73 22.03 -7.14 -1.72
C LEU A 73 20.59 -6.65 -1.94
N TYR A 74 20.32 -5.35 -1.81
CA TYR A 74 18.95 -4.81 -1.79
C TYR A 74 18.53 -4.07 -3.05
N PHE A 75 19.49 -3.46 -3.75
CA PHE A 75 19.22 -2.48 -4.81
C PHE A 75 19.78 -2.91 -6.16
N LYS A 76 20.24 -4.15 -6.33
CA LYS A 76 20.73 -4.70 -7.60
C LYS A 76 19.79 -4.47 -8.78
N TYR A 77 18.48 -4.52 -8.51
CA TYR A 77 17.41 -4.37 -9.51
C TYR A 77 16.60 -3.08 -9.32
N ALA A 78 17.16 -2.11 -8.63
CA ALA A 78 16.57 -0.79 -8.45
C ALA A 78 17.61 0.29 -8.76
N LYS A 79 17.15 1.47 -9.16
CA LYS A 79 18.04 2.60 -9.40
C LYS A 79 18.07 3.46 -8.15
N LEU A 80 19.20 3.49 -7.43
CA LEU A 80 19.41 4.38 -6.28
C LEU A 80 20.39 5.49 -6.67
N GLU A 81 19.92 6.73 -6.69
CA GLU A 81 20.69 7.90 -7.12
C GLU A 81 20.75 8.97 -6.02
N GLU A 82 21.93 9.52 -5.80
CA GLU A 82 22.11 10.71 -4.96
C GLU A 82 21.72 11.96 -5.74
N GLY A 83 21.09 12.91 -5.07
CA GLY A 83 20.77 14.22 -5.60
C GLY A 83 20.72 15.27 -4.51
N THR A 84 20.25 16.45 -4.86
CA THR A 84 20.07 17.57 -3.94
C THR A 84 18.64 18.06 -4.01
N ASP A 85 18.00 18.26 -2.86
CA ASP A 85 16.68 18.90 -2.77
C ASP A 85 16.81 20.34 -3.29
N PRO A 86 16.13 20.71 -4.39
CA PRO A 86 16.24 22.04 -4.98
C PRO A 86 15.68 23.15 -4.07
N MET A 87 14.82 22.83 -3.10
CA MET A 87 14.21 23.84 -2.21
C MET A 87 15.03 24.09 -0.95
N HIS A 88 15.65 23.05 -0.39
CA HIS A 88 16.34 23.12 0.91
C HIS A 88 17.86 22.96 0.80
N ASN A 89 18.39 22.67 -0.39
CA ASN A 89 19.81 22.41 -0.66
C ASN A 89 20.41 21.29 0.23
N GLN A 90 19.59 20.28 0.53
CA GLN A 90 19.97 19.12 1.34
C GLN A 90 20.18 17.90 0.44
N LYS A 91 21.01 16.95 0.89
CA LYS A 91 21.16 15.68 0.17
C LYS A 91 19.86 14.89 0.17
N ILE A 92 19.53 14.31 -0.97
CA ILE A 92 18.42 13.38 -1.14
C ILE A 92 18.90 12.12 -1.85
N TYR A 93 18.21 11.01 -1.62
CA TYR A 93 18.39 9.80 -2.41
C TYR A 93 17.06 9.42 -3.06
N ASN A 94 17.11 9.12 -4.36
CA ASN A 94 15.96 8.65 -5.12
C ASN A 94 16.14 7.18 -5.46
N LEU A 95 15.19 6.36 -5.03
CA LEU A 95 15.08 4.95 -5.36
C LEU A 95 13.95 4.77 -6.39
N VAL A 96 14.28 4.28 -7.58
CA VAL A 96 13.30 3.87 -8.59
C VAL A 96 13.22 2.35 -8.58
N SER A 97 12.11 1.81 -8.11
CA SER A 97 11.82 0.37 -8.18
C SER A 97 11.09 0.07 -9.48
N MET A 98 11.51 -0.96 -10.22
CA MET A 98 10.84 -1.39 -11.45
C MET A 98 9.84 -2.52 -11.17
N ASN A 99 8.77 -2.59 -11.96
CA ASN A 99 7.85 -3.74 -12.01
C ASN A 99 8.36 -4.83 -12.97
N ARG A 100 7.58 -5.91 -13.12
CA ARG A 100 7.85 -7.04 -14.03
C ARG A 100 8.07 -6.65 -15.49
N ASP A 101 7.48 -5.54 -15.91
CA ASP A 101 7.54 -5.04 -17.28
C ASP A 101 8.65 -3.99 -17.46
N SER A 102 9.60 -3.90 -16.51
CA SER A 102 10.65 -2.86 -16.46
C SER A 102 10.11 -1.43 -16.43
N ARG A 103 8.88 -1.22 -15.97
CA ARG A 103 8.30 0.12 -15.79
C ARG A 103 8.50 0.59 -14.35
N PRO A 104 8.76 1.89 -14.12
CA PRO A 104 8.78 2.45 -12.78
C PRO A 104 7.49 2.12 -12.03
N TYR A 105 7.64 1.52 -10.86
CA TYR A 105 6.54 1.12 -9.99
C TYR A 105 6.40 2.05 -8.79
N TYR A 106 7.54 2.36 -8.17
CA TYR A 106 7.69 3.39 -7.16
C TYR A 106 8.88 4.26 -7.51
N THR A 107 8.71 5.56 -7.33
CA THR A 107 9.82 6.50 -7.13
C THR A 107 9.76 6.95 -5.69
N VAL A 108 10.78 6.60 -4.90
CA VAL A 108 10.88 6.90 -3.47
C VAL A 108 12.03 7.88 -3.25
N THR A 109 11.77 8.96 -2.54
CA THR A 109 12.75 9.98 -2.17
C THR A 109 12.97 9.96 -0.66
N PHE A 110 14.21 9.77 -0.24
CA PHE A 110 14.64 9.84 1.16
C PHE A 110 15.27 11.22 1.45
N LYS A 111 14.82 11.86 2.53
CA LYS A 111 15.34 13.14 3.05
C LYS A 111 15.57 13.07 4.56
N ASP A 112 16.30 14.04 5.10
CA ASP A 112 16.59 14.19 6.55
C ASP A 112 17.28 12.98 7.19
N PHE A 113 17.85 12.08 6.38
CA PHE A 113 18.41 10.80 6.81
C PHE A 113 19.73 10.92 7.57
N GLU A 114 20.31 12.12 7.67
CA GLU A 114 21.48 12.39 8.50
C GLU A 114 21.15 12.35 10.00
N SER A 115 19.88 12.55 10.36
CA SER A 115 19.38 12.41 11.73
C SER A 115 18.74 11.03 11.97
N SER A 116 18.17 10.79 13.15
CA SER A 116 17.31 9.62 13.42
C SER A 116 15.84 9.85 13.01
N THR A 117 15.50 11.04 12.49
CA THR A 117 14.17 11.40 11.99
C THR A 117 14.20 11.56 10.47
N TRP A 118 13.55 10.67 9.74
CA TRP A 118 13.63 10.62 8.29
C TRP A 118 12.31 11.00 7.64
N THR A 119 12.41 11.66 6.50
CA THR A 119 11.26 11.95 5.64
C THR A 119 11.33 11.05 4.40
N VAL A 120 10.29 10.26 4.17
CA VAL A 120 10.18 9.36 3.02
C VAL A 120 8.98 9.76 2.20
N GLN A 121 9.22 10.17 0.96
CA GLN A 121 8.19 10.55 0.01
C GLN A 121 8.18 9.53 -1.11
N ALA A 122 7.01 9.19 -1.64
CA ALA A 122 6.95 8.31 -2.80
C ALA A 122 5.80 8.65 -3.73
N SER A 123 5.95 8.22 -4.98
CA SER A 123 4.91 8.23 -5.98
C SER A 123 4.77 6.85 -6.60
N SER A 124 3.53 6.39 -6.75
CA SER A 124 3.19 5.16 -7.49
C SER A 124 2.10 5.46 -8.50
N GLY A 125 2.28 5.04 -9.75
CA GLY A 125 1.35 5.34 -10.82
C GLY A 125 1.85 4.95 -12.20
N ILE A 126 0.91 4.74 -13.13
CA ILE A 126 1.15 4.49 -14.54
C ILE A 126 0.21 5.40 -15.33
N ASN A 127 0.69 6.03 -16.41
CA ASN A 127 -0.13 6.82 -17.35
C ASN A 127 -0.88 8.04 -16.75
N GLY A 128 -0.22 8.82 -15.88
CA GLY A 128 -0.77 10.10 -15.40
C GLY A 128 -1.65 10.00 -14.15
N ASP A 129 -2.03 8.78 -13.74
CA ASP A 129 -2.67 8.51 -12.47
C ASP A 129 -1.62 8.15 -11.41
N THR A 130 -1.28 9.11 -10.55
CA THR A 130 -0.23 8.96 -9.53
C THR A 130 -0.76 9.20 -8.13
N ILE A 131 -0.54 8.23 -7.25
CA ILE A 131 -0.75 8.35 -5.81
C ILE A 131 0.57 8.75 -5.16
N PHE A 132 0.52 9.80 -4.35
CA PHE A 132 1.65 10.30 -3.58
C PHE A 132 1.52 9.83 -2.14
N TYR A 133 2.64 9.42 -1.57
CA TYR A 133 2.77 8.91 -0.21
C TYR A 133 3.79 9.76 0.53
N ASN A 134 3.54 10.01 1.81
CA ASN A 134 4.46 10.69 2.70
C ASN A 134 4.53 9.94 4.03
N LEU A 135 5.74 9.70 4.52
CA LEU A 135 6.00 9.14 5.84
C LEU A 135 7.07 9.99 6.54
N LYS A 136 6.89 10.17 7.84
CA LYS A 136 7.91 10.71 8.75
C LYS A 136 8.22 9.69 9.82
N ILE A 137 9.44 9.18 9.79
CA ILE A 137 9.93 8.08 10.64
C ILE A 137 10.81 8.70 11.72
N LYS A 138 10.57 8.37 12.98
CA LYS A 138 11.45 8.71 14.11
C LYS A 138 12.10 7.44 14.63
N ASP A 139 13.26 7.63 15.27
CA ASP A 139 14.07 6.55 15.83
C ASP A 139 14.50 5.53 14.77
N ALA A 140 14.81 6.00 13.56
CA ALA A 140 15.09 5.15 12.39
C ALA A 140 16.33 4.24 12.56
N ASP A 141 17.22 4.58 13.50
CA ASP A 141 18.41 3.77 13.83
C ASP A 141 18.11 2.70 14.92
N SER A 142 16.90 2.67 15.48
CA SER A 142 16.42 1.67 16.45
C SER A 142 15.76 0.47 15.76
N ASP A 143 15.46 -0.58 16.52
CA ASP A 143 14.56 -1.67 16.09
C ASP A 143 13.09 -1.34 16.35
N THR A 144 12.78 -0.27 17.09
CA THR A 144 11.43 0.26 17.24
C THR A 144 11.37 1.66 16.64
N TRP A 145 10.55 1.82 15.59
CA TRP A 145 10.33 3.10 14.92
C TRP A 145 8.96 3.67 15.26
N THR A 146 8.91 5.00 15.35
CA THR A 146 7.66 5.74 15.46
C THR A 146 7.36 6.44 14.14
N ILE A 147 6.26 6.09 13.48
CA ILE A 147 5.81 6.79 12.26
C ILE A 147 4.90 7.93 12.71
N SER A 148 5.45 9.13 12.83
CA SER A 148 4.72 10.27 13.40
C SER A 148 3.73 10.90 12.42
N GLU A 149 3.99 10.78 11.12
CA GLU A 149 3.13 11.28 10.05
C GLU A 149 3.11 10.23 8.94
N SER A 150 1.92 9.83 8.47
CA SER A 150 1.79 8.93 7.32
C SER A 150 0.48 9.18 6.58
N ASN A 151 0.57 9.51 5.30
CA ASN A 151 -0.61 9.80 4.47
C ASN A 151 -0.37 9.49 3.00
N CYS A 152 -1.46 9.32 2.25
CA CYS A 152 -1.43 9.24 0.80
C CYS A 152 -2.62 9.95 0.17
N ALA A 153 -2.41 10.51 -1.01
CA ALA A 153 -3.47 11.07 -1.83
C ALA A 153 -3.09 10.99 -3.32
N PRO A 154 -4.06 10.73 -4.23
CA PRO A 154 -3.88 10.98 -5.64
C PRO A 154 -3.65 12.46 -5.91
N LYS A 155 -2.81 12.75 -6.91
CA LYS A 155 -2.68 14.10 -7.47
C LYS A 155 -2.81 13.98 -8.98
N ALA A 156 -3.87 14.60 -9.52
CA ALA A 156 -4.11 14.62 -10.96
C ALA A 156 -2.88 15.16 -11.71
N SER A 157 -2.43 14.42 -12.71
CA SER A 157 -1.49 14.98 -13.68
C SER A 157 -2.19 16.05 -14.50
N TYR A 158 -1.49 17.15 -14.78
CA TYR A 158 -1.95 18.28 -15.58
C TYR A 158 -2.32 17.94 -17.05
N TYR A 159 -2.25 16.66 -17.46
CA TYR A 159 -2.40 16.20 -18.86
C TYR A 159 -3.85 16.00 -19.33
N PHE A 160 -4.81 16.64 -18.68
CA PHE A 160 -6.11 16.91 -19.29
C PHE A 160 -6.20 18.40 -19.62
N SER A 161 -5.32 18.86 -20.52
CA SER A 161 -5.57 20.09 -21.25
C SER A 161 -6.79 19.88 -22.14
N ASN A 162 -7.95 20.30 -21.65
CA ASN A 162 -9.00 21.05 -22.34
C ASN A 162 -9.38 20.75 -23.81
N ASP A 163 -9.03 19.62 -24.40
CA ASP A 163 -9.48 19.27 -25.74
C ASP A 163 -10.34 18.00 -25.71
N GLU A 164 -11.56 18.17 -26.23
CA GLU A 164 -12.61 17.18 -26.45
C GLU A 164 -13.46 16.74 -25.25
N ARG A 165 -14.20 17.70 -24.68
CA ARG A 165 -15.58 17.44 -24.21
C ARG A 165 -16.47 17.06 -25.40
N ASN A 166 -16.25 15.85 -25.92
CA ASN A 166 -17.27 15.15 -26.71
C ASN A 166 -18.31 14.60 -25.73
N ALA A 167 -19.43 15.32 -25.63
CA ALA A 167 -20.66 14.88 -25.01
C ALA A 167 -21.20 13.68 -25.82
N ASN A 168 -20.84 12.46 -25.41
CA ASN A 168 -21.50 11.17 -25.71
C ASN A 168 -20.61 9.97 -25.33
N ASN A 169 -20.10 9.91 -24.10
CA ASN A 169 -19.53 8.67 -23.54
C ASN A 169 -19.74 8.68 -22.03
N ASP A 170 -20.78 7.98 -21.59
CA ASP A 170 -21.31 7.96 -20.21
C ASP A 170 -20.51 7.05 -19.24
N ASP A 171 -19.25 6.76 -19.56
CA ASP A 171 -18.41 5.85 -18.74
C ASP A 171 -16.90 6.04 -19.01
N ARG A 172 -16.44 7.27 -19.30
CA ARG A 172 -15.00 7.53 -19.36
C ARG A 172 -14.42 7.45 -17.95
N ASP A 173 -13.53 6.48 -17.74
CA ASP A 173 -12.78 6.22 -16.51
C ASP A 173 -12.42 7.51 -15.75
N GLU A 174 -13.18 7.82 -14.70
CA GLU A 174 -12.80 8.90 -13.79
C GLU A 174 -11.45 8.52 -13.16
N PRO A 175 -10.40 9.34 -13.33
CA PRO A 175 -9.11 9.04 -12.76
C PRO A 175 -9.26 8.88 -11.24
N TYR A 176 -8.58 7.88 -10.68
CA TYR A 176 -8.61 7.56 -9.24
C TYR A 176 -9.94 7.07 -8.67
N ARG A 177 -10.90 6.65 -9.49
CA ARG A 177 -12.20 6.10 -9.03
C ARG A 177 -12.05 4.97 -7.99
N TYR A 178 -10.97 4.20 -8.06
CA TYR A 178 -10.69 3.09 -7.13
C TYR A 178 -9.59 3.39 -6.10
N ALA A 179 -9.08 4.63 -6.05
CA ALA A 179 -8.09 5.03 -5.07
C ALA A 179 -8.76 5.47 -3.75
N PHE A 180 -7.97 5.40 -2.68
CA PHE A 180 -8.30 5.97 -1.39
C PHE A 180 -7.24 7.00 -1.01
N SER A 181 -7.68 8.13 -0.46
CA SER A 181 -6.78 8.92 0.38
C SER A 181 -6.66 8.21 1.73
N CYS A 182 -5.50 8.30 2.35
CA CYS A 182 -5.26 7.70 3.65
C CYS A 182 -4.59 8.73 4.55
N THR A 183 -5.04 8.81 5.79
CA THR A 183 -4.35 9.54 6.86
C THR A 183 -4.26 8.63 8.07
N ASN A 184 -3.04 8.33 8.45
CA ASN A 184 -2.72 7.46 9.55
C ASN A 184 -2.44 8.31 10.79
N GLU A 185 -2.93 7.85 11.94
CA GLU A 185 -2.41 8.32 13.21
C GLU A 185 -1.00 7.76 13.41
N THR A 186 -0.35 8.12 14.52
CA THR A 186 0.98 7.60 14.83
C THR A 186 0.99 6.07 14.84
N TRP A 187 1.88 5.47 14.04
CA TRP A 187 2.12 4.04 14.06
C TRP A 187 3.38 3.71 14.83
N THR A 188 3.40 2.52 15.42
CA THR A 188 4.61 1.89 15.96
C THR A 188 5.01 0.74 15.06
N VAL A 189 6.28 0.69 14.68
CA VAL A 189 6.85 -0.39 13.86
C VAL A 189 7.97 -1.05 14.66
N ASN A 190 7.88 -2.36 14.88
CA ASN A 190 8.93 -3.12 15.57
C ASN A 190 9.56 -4.11 14.60
N TRP A 191 10.86 -3.99 14.39
CA TRP A 191 11.65 -4.86 13.54
C TRP A 191 12.10 -6.09 14.32
N ALA A 192 11.96 -7.27 13.73
CA ALA A 192 12.53 -8.49 14.26
C ALA A 192 14.01 -8.61 13.84
N ALA A 193 14.76 -9.42 14.60
CA ALA A 193 16.15 -9.73 14.28
C ALA A 193 16.27 -10.29 12.84
N LYS A 194 17.17 -9.68 12.06
CA LYS A 194 17.41 -9.99 10.65
C LYS A 194 17.77 -11.46 10.46
N ASN A 195 17.07 -12.13 9.55
CA ASN A 195 17.64 -13.28 8.85
C ASN A 195 18.13 -12.79 7.48
N ASN A 196 19.22 -13.36 6.96
CA ASN A 196 19.91 -12.87 5.74
C ASN A 196 19.02 -12.79 4.48
N LYS A 197 17.80 -13.33 4.52
CA LYS A 197 16.88 -13.43 3.38
C LYS A 197 15.49 -12.84 3.63
N SER A 198 15.25 -12.17 4.76
CA SER A 198 13.93 -11.58 5.04
C SER A 198 13.99 -10.47 6.09
N LEU A 199 13.27 -9.37 5.83
CA LEU A 199 12.93 -8.40 6.88
C LEU A 199 11.54 -8.75 7.41
N ASP A 200 11.43 -8.91 8.72
CA ASP A 200 10.19 -9.20 9.43
C ASP A 200 9.95 -8.06 10.42
N PHE A 201 8.73 -7.54 10.45
CA PHE A 201 8.35 -6.46 11.35
C PHE A 201 6.86 -6.49 11.67
N THR A 202 6.50 -5.88 12.79
CA THR A 202 5.10 -5.68 13.18
C THR A 202 4.70 -4.22 13.09
N ILE A 203 3.47 -3.95 12.68
CA ILE A 203 2.87 -2.61 12.65
C ILE A 203 1.69 -2.57 13.64
N ALA A 204 1.66 -1.54 14.48
CA ALA A 204 0.50 -1.22 15.32
C ALA A 204 0.09 0.23 15.09
N GLY A 205 -1.22 0.49 15.08
CA GLY A 205 -1.75 1.83 14.86
C GLY A 205 -3.16 1.84 14.28
N LYS A 206 -3.61 3.03 13.88
CA LYS A 206 -4.94 3.28 13.34
C LYS A 206 -4.93 4.43 12.36
N GLY A 207 -6.02 4.58 11.62
CA GLY A 207 -6.14 5.65 10.64
C GLY A 207 -7.47 5.62 9.91
N THR A 208 -7.57 6.50 8.92
CA THR A 208 -8.78 6.69 8.12
C THR A 208 -8.43 6.69 6.64
N MET A 209 -9.25 5.98 5.86
CA MET A 209 -9.20 5.97 4.40
C MET A 209 -10.51 6.52 3.84
N GLU A 210 -10.45 7.31 2.77
CA GLU A 210 -11.65 7.85 2.11
C GLU A 210 -11.57 7.64 0.58
N SER A 211 -12.64 7.10 -0.01
CA SER A 211 -12.70 6.87 -1.45
C SER A 211 -13.09 8.12 -2.23
N TYR A 212 -12.68 8.17 -3.50
CA TYR A 212 -13.04 9.25 -4.41
C TYR A 212 -14.35 9.01 -5.16
N LYS A 213 -14.66 7.74 -5.47
CA LYS A 213 -15.93 7.35 -6.12
C LYS A 213 -17.12 7.70 -5.23
N THR A 214 -18.22 8.15 -5.85
CA THR A 214 -19.53 8.33 -5.19
C THR A 214 -20.38 7.06 -5.34
N PRO A 215 -21.06 6.56 -4.28
CA PRO A 215 -20.96 6.99 -2.88
C PRO A 215 -19.54 6.89 -2.34
N LYS A 216 -19.11 7.92 -1.62
CA LYS A 216 -17.82 7.92 -0.92
C LYS A 216 -17.92 6.99 0.27
N LEU A 217 -16.91 6.14 0.40
CA LEU A 217 -16.72 5.24 1.52
C LEU A 217 -15.64 5.82 2.42
N LYS A 218 -15.96 5.97 3.70
CA LYS A 218 -15.00 6.25 4.77
C LYS A 218 -14.74 4.97 5.54
N ILE A 219 -13.49 4.54 5.59
CA ILE A 219 -13.05 3.33 6.30
C ILE A 219 -12.11 3.77 7.43
N GLN A 220 -12.54 3.60 8.66
CA GLN A 220 -11.68 3.79 9.83
C GLN A 220 -11.14 2.43 10.24
N TYR A 221 -9.82 2.27 10.29
CA TYR A 221 -9.19 1.01 10.68
C TYR A 221 -8.46 1.17 12.02
N ASN A 222 -8.46 0.12 12.83
CA ASN A 222 -7.73 0.06 14.09
C ASN A 222 -7.08 -1.30 14.27
N ILE A 223 -5.75 -1.35 14.34
CA ILE A 223 -4.98 -2.57 14.54
C ILE A 223 -5.02 -2.93 16.03
N THR A 224 -5.77 -3.98 16.37
CA THR A 224 -5.97 -4.43 17.74
C THR A 224 -4.93 -5.45 18.19
N GLU A 225 -4.37 -6.21 17.25
CA GLU A 225 -3.17 -7.01 17.44
C GLU A 225 -2.19 -6.67 16.31
N PRO A 226 -0.91 -6.37 16.61
CA PRO A 226 0.04 -5.90 15.60
C PRO A 226 0.07 -6.78 14.35
N ILE A 227 0.02 -6.14 13.18
CA ILE A 227 0.11 -6.84 11.91
C ILE A 227 1.57 -7.20 11.69
N ARG A 228 1.89 -8.50 11.68
CA ARG A 228 3.20 -8.99 11.26
C ARG A 228 3.29 -9.00 9.75
N VAL A 229 4.39 -8.45 9.27
CA VAL A 229 4.70 -8.29 7.86
C VAL A 229 6.00 -9.02 7.59
N LEU A 230 5.93 -10.02 6.71
CA LEU A 230 7.12 -10.73 6.26
C LEU A 230 7.48 -10.26 4.86
N THR A 231 8.71 -9.80 4.71
CA THR A 231 9.30 -9.44 3.42
C THR A 231 10.23 -10.58 3.00
N ALA A 232 9.89 -11.27 1.92
CA ALA A 232 10.81 -12.24 1.34
C ALA A 232 11.87 -11.47 0.53
N GLY A 233 13.13 -11.57 0.94
CA GLY A 233 14.29 -10.96 0.30
C GLY A 233 14.99 -11.90 -0.67
N ASP A 234 14.27 -12.82 -1.33
CA ASP A 234 14.87 -13.67 -2.34
C ASP A 234 14.93 -12.90 -3.67
N PHE A 235 16.00 -12.11 -3.81
CA PHE A 235 16.29 -11.30 -5.00
C PHE A 235 16.75 -12.21 -6.14
N GLY A 236 15.79 -12.88 -6.79
CA GLY A 236 16.04 -13.78 -7.91
C GLY A 236 16.81 -13.08 -9.04
N SER A 237 17.81 -13.76 -9.58
CA SER A 237 18.61 -13.28 -10.71
C SER A 237 17.76 -13.03 -11.96
N TRP A 238 18.17 -12.07 -12.79
CA TRP A 238 17.84 -12.08 -14.22
C TRP A 238 18.30 -13.42 -14.80
N VAL A 239 17.35 -14.30 -15.12
CA VAL A 239 17.61 -15.40 -16.06
C VAL A 239 16.76 -15.08 -17.29
N GLU A 240 17.43 -14.90 -18.42
CA GLU A 240 16.90 -14.56 -19.75
C GLU A 240 15.98 -15.63 -20.36
N ASP A 241 15.42 -16.55 -19.56
CA ASP A 241 14.68 -17.70 -20.07
C ASP A 241 13.17 -17.51 -19.88
N TYR A 242 12.51 -17.32 -21.01
CA TYR A 242 11.13 -16.87 -21.25
C TYR A 242 9.99 -17.69 -20.60
N ARG A 243 10.27 -18.62 -19.68
CA ARG A 243 9.27 -19.59 -19.18
C ARG A 243 8.95 -19.53 -17.69
N TYR A 244 9.70 -18.79 -16.88
CA TYR A 244 9.40 -18.63 -15.45
C TYR A 244 9.60 -17.19 -14.97
N TYR A 245 8.66 -16.31 -15.30
CA TYR A 245 8.61 -14.96 -14.77
C TYR A 245 8.12 -14.95 -13.32
N ARG A 246 9.02 -14.72 -12.35
CA ARG A 246 8.66 -14.25 -11.01
C ARG A 246 9.68 -13.24 -10.49
N GLN A 247 9.58 -12.02 -10.99
CA GLN A 247 10.22 -10.86 -10.36
C GLN A 247 9.13 -10.04 -9.72
N ASP A 248 9.22 -9.75 -8.43
CA ASP A 248 8.41 -8.68 -7.89
C ASP A 248 9.14 -8.07 -6.69
N ASN A 249 9.54 -6.81 -6.80
CA ASN A 249 9.97 -6.05 -5.64
C ASN A 249 8.79 -5.79 -4.70
N ARG A 250 7.55 -6.11 -5.13
CA ARG A 250 6.41 -6.40 -4.25
C ARG A 250 6.62 -7.83 -3.74
N PHE A 251 6.65 -8.11 -2.45
CA PHE A 251 5.45 -7.91 -1.67
C PHE A 251 5.82 -8.18 -0.21
N THR A 252 5.68 -7.15 0.61
CA THR A 252 5.44 -7.30 2.04
C THR A 252 4.07 -7.98 2.21
N HIS A 253 4.02 -9.24 2.65
CA HIS A 253 2.73 -9.87 2.93
C HIS A 253 2.40 -9.75 4.41
N TRP A 254 1.14 -9.44 4.69
CA TRP A 254 0.59 -9.51 6.03
C TRP A 254 0.38 -10.97 6.38
N GLN A 255 1.15 -11.46 7.34
CA GLN A 255 1.18 -12.87 7.71
C GLN A 255 0.18 -13.17 8.82
N GLU A 256 0.07 -12.27 9.80
CA GLU A 256 -0.79 -12.41 10.96
C GLU A 256 -1.12 -11.04 11.55
N GLY A 257 -2.23 -10.95 12.26
CA GLY A 257 -2.66 -9.73 12.94
C GLY A 257 -4.18 -9.62 12.99
N THR A 258 -4.67 -8.71 13.83
CA THR A 258 -6.10 -8.50 14.02
C THR A 258 -6.39 -7.02 13.96
N PHE A 259 -7.45 -6.65 13.24
CA PHE A 259 -7.88 -5.26 13.15
C PHE A 259 -9.39 -5.16 12.95
N THR A 260 -9.93 -4.02 13.34
CA THR A 260 -11.33 -3.67 13.16
C THR A 260 -11.48 -2.60 12.10
N LEU A 261 -12.50 -2.72 11.24
CA LEU A 261 -12.86 -1.68 10.28
C LEU A 261 -14.27 -1.17 10.60
N ARG A 262 -14.41 0.15 10.64
CA ARG A 262 -15.71 0.83 10.62
C ARG A 262 -15.87 1.51 9.28
N VAL A 263 -16.91 1.14 8.54
CA VAL A 263 -17.18 1.63 7.19
C VAL A 263 -18.45 2.46 7.21
N THR A 264 -18.37 3.68 6.70
CA THR A 264 -19.51 4.58 6.57
C THR A 264 -19.62 5.09 5.14
N ASP A 265 -20.80 4.99 4.54
CA ASP A 265 -21.09 5.60 3.24
C ASP A 265 -21.55 7.06 3.41
N ASN A 266 -21.37 7.89 2.40
CA ASN A 266 -21.70 9.31 2.45
C ASN A 266 -23.11 9.67 1.96
N ILE A 267 -23.94 8.69 1.56
CA ILE A 267 -25.30 8.95 1.06
C ILE A 267 -26.30 8.74 2.19
N ASP A 268 -26.31 7.54 2.78
CA ASP A 268 -27.26 7.13 3.81
C ASP A 268 -26.65 7.13 5.22
N HIS A 269 -25.33 7.37 5.32
CA HIS A 269 -24.56 7.38 6.58
C HIS A 269 -24.68 6.07 7.37
N VAL A 270 -24.95 4.96 6.68
CA VAL A 270 -25.01 3.64 7.29
C VAL A 270 -23.61 3.25 7.72
N THR A 271 -23.51 2.65 8.91
CA THR A 271 -22.23 2.22 9.47
C THR A 271 -22.20 0.71 9.66
N ASP A 272 -21.19 0.10 9.06
CA ASP A 272 -20.87 -1.31 9.18
C ASP A 272 -19.55 -1.50 9.94
N ASP A 273 -19.55 -2.38 10.95
CA ASP A 273 -18.37 -2.72 11.74
C ASP A 273 -17.93 -4.15 11.45
N TYR A 274 -16.67 -4.31 11.05
CA TYR A 274 -16.05 -5.58 10.70
C TYR A 274 -14.86 -5.86 11.63
N ASN A 275 -14.67 -7.11 12.03
CA ASN A 275 -13.41 -7.56 12.62
C ASN A 275 -12.73 -8.58 11.70
N PHE A 276 -11.44 -8.37 11.48
CA PHE A 276 -10.60 -9.20 10.64
C PHE A 276 -9.49 -9.83 11.47
N ARG A 277 -9.29 -11.12 11.27
CA ARG A 277 -8.12 -11.84 11.79
C ARG A 277 -7.37 -12.46 10.62
N ILE A 278 -6.16 -11.97 10.38
CA ILE A 278 -5.21 -12.57 9.46
C ILE A 278 -4.48 -13.67 10.21
N ARG A 279 -4.49 -14.87 9.65
CA ARG A 279 -3.79 -16.03 10.18
C ARG A 279 -2.66 -16.43 9.22
N PRO A 280 -1.65 -17.15 9.74
CA PRO A 280 -0.68 -17.84 8.89
C PRO A 280 -1.37 -18.69 7.81
N GLU A 281 -0.62 -19.01 6.75
CA GLU A 281 -1.13 -19.79 5.60
C GLU A 281 -2.22 -19.06 4.79
N ASN A 282 -2.17 -17.72 4.77
CA ASN A 282 -3.06 -16.88 3.96
C ASN A 282 -4.55 -17.03 4.31
N VAL A 283 -4.88 -17.46 5.54
CA VAL A 283 -6.27 -17.59 5.99
C VAL A 283 -6.75 -16.28 6.59
N VAL A 284 -7.98 -15.87 6.26
CA VAL A 284 -8.62 -14.72 6.91
C VAL A 284 -10.01 -15.06 7.39
N ASP A 285 -10.24 -14.71 8.66
CA ASP A 285 -11.56 -14.69 9.26
C ASP A 285 -12.13 -13.27 9.21
N ILE A 286 -13.38 -13.16 8.75
CA ILE A 286 -14.15 -11.93 8.72
C ILE A 286 -15.39 -12.13 9.58
N SER A 287 -15.62 -11.21 10.52
CA SER A 287 -16.85 -11.18 11.32
C SER A 287 -17.56 -9.84 11.16
N PHE A 288 -18.88 -9.89 10.93
CA PHE A 288 -19.77 -8.72 10.82
C PHE A 288 -21.14 -9.09 11.40
N LYS A 289 -21.69 -8.27 12.33
CA LYS A 289 -23.04 -8.40 12.95
C LYS A 289 -23.78 -9.74 12.69
N GLY A 290 -23.39 -10.81 13.41
CA GLY A 290 -24.07 -12.11 13.39
C GLY A 290 -23.75 -13.02 12.19
N TYR A 291 -22.88 -12.60 11.28
CA TYR A 291 -22.38 -13.36 10.14
C TYR A 291 -20.86 -13.54 10.27
N GLN A 292 -20.38 -14.78 10.11
CA GLN A 292 -18.96 -15.14 10.15
C GLN A 292 -18.61 -15.85 8.84
N ASP A 293 -17.56 -15.36 8.15
CA ASP A 293 -17.05 -15.89 6.89
C ASP A 293 -15.55 -16.16 7.06
N THR A 294 -15.09 -17.33 6.63
CA THR A 294 -13.67 -17.73 6.68
C THR A 294 -13.26 -18.14 5.26
N TYR A 295 -12.13 -17.61 4.79
CA TYR A 295 -11.63 -17.95 3.45
C TYR A 295 -10.09 -18.05 3.41
N ARG A 296 -9.59 -18.74 2.39
CA ARG A 296 -8.15 -18.83 2.05
C ARG A 296 -7.85 -17.83 0.94
N ARG A 297 -6.82 -17.00 1.13
CA ARG A 297 -6.29 -16.06 0.14
C ARG A 297 -5.28 -16.72 -0.80
#